data_AF-A0A736MEF5-F1
#
_entry.id   AF-A0A736MEF5-F1
#
_cell.length_a   1.000
_cell.length_b   1.000
_cell.length_c   1.000
_cell.angle_alpha   90.00
_cell.angle_beta   90.00
_cell.angle_gamma   90.00
#
_symmetry.space_group_name_H-M   'P 1'
#
loop_
_entity.id
_entity.type
_entity.pdbx_description
1 polymer ?
#
loop_
_entity_poly.entity_id
_entity_poly.type
_entity_poly.pdbx_seq_one_letter_code
_entity_poly.pdbx_strand_id
1 'polypeptide(L)'
;MSNIIYLKIVGERQGVISEGCGSESSVGNRYQAGHEDEIFVFSLQALVSSAVAGVNHQGIRFCKPIDKSSPLFTQAINNNERCTLDFTFYRINRWGRWEKYYQIEVRGASVTAWWMQIRLDGIAEELITINYDYICSKHLIANTEYNALLTPENDNQLFPATLPAVKKPAPPIKKREITLTIGVFFDGTGNNLLNTNLRMQKCNPESYGLDARALTEFSQRCMKKEGFDGIEVGSYLNYYTNIRWLYDLYHNNLEITNNLSDYQLKIYVEGVGTENNKADSLLGMGLGNNDTGVIAKTDKAVEFVNVVLRRFIHNFPKDKLLIKCVQFDVFGFSRGAAAARHFTNRVFERDPALVNGIRQVFANSAYSGKPVGEVRFLGIFDTVTAVGGVMDGFDPHDSNNLQVKLALPPGVAKHVFHLTAKHECRYNFCLNSVKEQWPEMSLPGAHADIGGGYNPLE
;
A
#
# COMPACT_ATOMS: atom_id res chain seq x y z
N MET A 1 1.99 26.60 -5.38
CA MET A 1 1.09 25.47 -5.07
C MET A 1 -0.24 26.06 -4.66
N SER A 2 -1.30 25.81 -5.42
CA SER A 2 -2.58 26.52 -5.30
C SER A 2 -3.35 26.10 -4.05
N ASN A 3 -3.94 27.06 -3.33
CA ASN A 3 -4.97 26.78 -2.34
C ASN A 3 -6.15 26.07 -3.03
N ILE A 4 -6.78 25.10 -2.36
CA ILE A 4 -7.94 24.38 -2.89
C ILE A 4 -9.15 24.70 -2.03
N ILE A 5 -10.27 24.99 -2.70
CA ILE A 5 -11.57 25.24 -2.08
C ILE A 5 -12.54 24.17 -2.58
N TYR A 6 -13.27 23.56 -1.64
CA TYR A 6 -14.34 22.61 -1.92
C TYR A 6 -15.67 23.18 -1.47
N LEU A 7 -16.73 22.90 -2.22
CA LEU A 7 -18.09 23.31 -1.90
C LEU A 7 -19.01 22.09 -1.74
N LYS A 8 -19.71 22.02 -0.62
CA LYS A 8 -20.92 21.21 -0.48
C LYS A 8 -22.14 22.10 -0.60
N ILE A 9 -23.14 21.67 -1.37
CA ILE A 9 -24.38 22.40 -1.55
C ILE A 9 -25.58 21.46 -1.38
N VAL A 10 -26.55 21.92 -0.60
CA VAL A 10 -27.83 21.25 -0.39
C VAL A 10 -28.95 22.22 -0.73
N GLY A 11 -29.76 21.89 -1.72
CA GLY A 11 -30.96 22.64 -2.07
C GLY A 11 -32.18 22.13 -1.28
N GLU A 12 -33.11 23.03 -0.94
CA GLU A 12 -34.35 22.67 -0.25
C GLU A 12 -35.24 21.71 -1.05
N ARG A 13 -35.16 21.73 -2.39
CA ARG A 13 -35.95 20.89 -3.31
C ARG A 13 -35.11 19.79 -3.95
N GLN A 14 -33.89 20.09 -4.37
CA GLN A 14 -33.00 19.17 -5.09
C GLN A 14 -32.22 18.23 -4.16
N GLY A 15 -32.21 18.48 -2.85
CA GLY A 15 -31.41 17.70 -1.92
C GLY A 15 -29.91 17.97 -2.09
N VAL A 16 -29.07 16.94 -2.03
CA VAL A 16 -27.60 17.10 -2.05
C VAL A 16 -27.11 17.35 -3.48
N ILE A 17 -27.12 18.63 -3.89
CA ILE A 17 -26.71 19.06 -5.23
C ILE A 17 -25.24 18.68 -5.53
N SER A 18 -24.36 18.68 -4.53
CA SER A 18 -22.94 18.36 -4.72
C SER A 18 -22.63 16.86 -4.82
N GLU A 19 -23.61 15.97 -4.62
CA GLU A 19 -23.39 14.52 -4.61
C GLU A 19 -22.78 14.03 -5.94
N GLY A 20 -21.64 13.35 -5.88
CA GLY A 20 -20.91 12.86 -7.04
C GLY A 20 -20.26 13.93 -7.94
N CYS A 21 -20.24 15.21 -7.56
CA CYS A 21 -19.67 16.27 -8.41
C CYS A 21 -18.15 16.21 -8.55
N GLY A 22 -17.44 15.70 -7.54
CA GLY A 22 -15.99 15.51 -7.58
C GLY A 22 -15.53 14.16 -8.14
N SER A 23 -16.46 13.36 -8.67
CA SER A 23 -16.17 12.02 -9.21
C SER A 23 -15.56 12.04 -10.61
N GLU A 24 -14.94 10.92 -11.01
CA GLU A 24 -14.35 10.74 -12.35
C GLU A 24 -15.38 10.94 -13.47
N SER A 25 -16.62 10.47 -13.31
CA SER A 25 -17.68 10.64 -14.31
C SER A 25 -18.13 12.10 -14.46
N SER A 26 -17.83 12.95 -13.48
CA SER A 26 -18.23 14.35 -13.44
C SER A 26 -17.13 15.28 -13.96
N VAL A 27 -15.88 15.10 -13.50
CA VAL A 27 -14.76 16.02 -13.81
C VAL A 27 -13.58 15.35 -14.54
N GLY A 28 -13.72 14.08 -14.94
CA GLY A 28 -12.68 13.31 -15.60
C GLY A 28 -11.40 13.21 -14.77
N ASN A 29 -10.25 13.36 -15.42
CA ASN A 29 -8.92 13.27 -14.80
C ASN A 29 -8.64 14.32 -13.69
N ARG A 30 -9.57 15.25 -13.42
CA ARG A 30 -9.45 16.24 -12.34
C ARG A 30 -10.05 15.75 -11.01
N TYR A 31 -10.66 14.56 -11.00
CA TYR A 31 -11.24 14.00 -9.79
C TYR A 31 -10.19 13.86 -8.68
N GLN A 32 -10.62 13.99 -7.42
CA GLN A 32 -9.77 13.79 -6.25
C GLN A 32 -10.45 12.81 -5.29
N ALA A 33 -9.76 11.72 -4.97
CA ALA A 33 -10.27 10.71 -4.06
C ALA A 33 -10.56 11.31 -2.67
N GLY A 34 -11.74 11.00 -2.12
CA GLY A 34 -12.22 11.54 -0.84
C GLY A 34 -13.01 12.84 -0.95
N HIS A 35 -13.15 13.40 -2.15
CA HIS A 35 -13.89 14.62 -2.46
C HIS A 35 -15.02 14.38 -3.47
N GLU A 36 -15.52 13.15 -3.59
CA GLU A 36 -16.47 12.75 -4.64
C GLU A 36 -17.80 13.51 -4.56
N ASP A 37 -18.22 13.90 -3.35
CA ASP A 37 -19.48 14.63 -3.09
C ASP A 37 -19.28 16.14 -2.88
N GLU A 38 -18.14 16.67 -3.32
CA GLU A 38 -17.75 18.07 -3.20
C GLU A 38 -17.44 18.67 -4.59
N ILE A 39 -17.80 19.94 -4.76
CA ILE A 39 -17.56 20.70 -5.98
C ILE A 39 -16.21 21.43 -5.85
N PHE A 40 -15.39 21.37 -6.90
CA PHE A 40 -14.16 22.17 -6.98
C PHE A 40 -14.48 23.65 -7.19
N VAL A 41 -13.89 24.52 -6.37
CA VAL A 41 -14.02 25.97 -6.50
C VAL A 41 -12.65 26.57 -6.82
N PHE A 42 -12.52 27.15 -8.02
CA PHE A 42 -11.29 27.76 -8.52
C PHE A 42 -11.02 29.15 -7.93
N SER A 43 -12.09 29.89 -7.64
CA SER A 43 -11.99 31.20 -6.99
C SER A 43 -13.24 31.49 -6.18
N LEU A 44 -13.10 32.20 -5.07
CA LEU A 44 -14.20 32.72 -4.27
C LEU A 44 -13.92 34.17 -3.93
N GLN A 45 -14.92 35.02 -4.14
CA GLN A 45 -14.94 36.43 -3.79
C GLN A 45 -16.14 36.67 -2.88
N ALA A 46 -15.86 37.13 -1.66
CA ALA A 46 -16.87 37.63 -0.73
C ALA A 46 -16.57 39.11 -0.50
N LEU A 47 -17.56 39.97 -0.66
CA LEU A 47 -17.41 41.41 -0.43
C LEU A 47 -18.37 41.84 0.68
N VAL A 48 -17.80 42.48 1.69
CA VAL A 48 -18.53 43.10 2.79
C VAL A 48 -18.07 44.55 2.87
N SER A 49 -19.03 45.48 2.89
CA SER A 49 -18.79 46.92 2.94
C SER A 49 -19.48 47.54 4.15
N SER A 50 -18.97 48.66 4.65
CA SER A 50 -19.66 49.41 5.70
C SER A 50 -20.68 50.35 5.06
N ALA A 51 -21.92 50.29 5.53
CA ALA A 51 -22.85 51.41 5.44
C ALA A 51 -22.74 52.21 6.75
N VAL A 52 -22.98 53.53 6.71
CA VAL A 52 -22.83 54.46 7.85
C VAL A 52 -23.53 53.98 9.15
N ALA A 53 -24.50 53.07 9.05
CA ALA A 53 -25.21 52.44 10.18
C ALA A 53 -25.27 50.90 10.14
N GLY A 54 -24.36 50.20 9.44
CA GLY A 54 -24.39 48.73 9.40
C GLY A 54 -23.39 48.07 8.45
N VAL A 55 -23.47 46.75 8.37
CA VAL A 55 -22.67 45.93 7.44
C VAL A 55 -23.51 45.62 6.20
N ASN A 56 -22.98 45.93 5.02
CA ASN A 56 -23.61 45.64 3.74
C ASN A 56 -22.90 44.48 3.05
N HIS A 57 -23.56 43.31 3.05
CA HIS A 57 -23.09 42.09 2.39
C HIS A 57 -23.46 42.12 0.89
N GLN A 58 -22.46 41.99 0.02
CA GLN A 58 -22.64 42.05 -1.44
C GLN A 58 -22.77 40.65 -2.08
N GLY A 59 -23.14 39.64 -1.29
CA GLY A 59 -23.19 38.25 -1.73
C GLY A 59 -21.82 37.57 -1.79
N ILE A 60 -21.81 36.35 -2.30
CA ILE A 60 -20.59 35.58 -2.63
C ILE A 60 -20.62 35.28 -4.11
N ARG A 61 -19.49 35.48 -4.78
CA ARG A 61 -19.26 35.08 -6.16
C ARG A 61 -18.16 34.04 -6.20
N PHE A 62 -18.39 32.91 -6.86
CA PHE A 62 -17.38 31.87 -6.98
C PHE A 62 -17.35 31.26 -8.38
N CYS A 63 -16.19 30.73 -8.75
CA CYS A 63 -15.92 30.09 -10.03
C CYS A 63 -15.66 28.60 -9.82
N LYS A 64 -16.25 27.74 -10.65
CA LYS A 64 -16.10 26.29 -10.65
C LYS A 64 -15.93 25.76 -12.08
N PRO A 65 -15.39 24.54 -12.31
CA PRO A 65 -15.43 23.93 -13.64
C PRO A 65 -16.85 23.52 -14.00
N ILE A 66 -17.13 23.21 -15.26
CA ILE A 66 -18.35 22.44 -15.60
C ILE A 66 -18.24 21.04 -14.95
N ASP A 67 -19.28 20.62 -14.24
CA ASP A 67 -19.38 19.31 -13.58
C ASP A 67 -20.85 18.84 -13.50
N LYS A 68 -21.11 17.75 -12.79
CA LYS A 68 -22.46 17.20 -12.60
C LYS A 68 -23.48 18.21 -12.03
N SER A 69 -23.05 19.19 -11.23
CA SER A 69 -23.93 20.19 -10.62
C SER A 69 -24.32 21.33 -11.56
N SER A 70 -23.64 21.50 -12.70
CA SER A 70 -23.93 22.59 -13.66
C SER A 70 -25.42 22.72 -14.05
N PRO A 71 -26.12 21.64 -14.46
CA PRO A 71 -27.57 21.73 -14.72
C PRO A 71 -28.40 21.99 -13.46
N LEU A 72 -27.93 21.55 -12.28
CA LEU A 72 -28.64 21.71 -11.01
C LEU A 72 -28.58 23.17 -10.50
N PHE A 73 -27.49 23.89 -10.77
CA PHE A 73 -27.43 25.33 -10.54
C PHE A 73 -28.39 26.11 -11.45
N THR A 74 -28.49 25.71 -12.72
CA THR A 74 -29.48 26.28 -13.65
C THR A 74 -30.92 26.01 -13.17
N GLN A 75 -31.18 24.83 -12.61
CA GLN A 75 -32.48 24.51 -12.00
C GLN A 75 -32.73 25.31 -10.72
N ALA A 76 -31.72 25.51 -9.88
CA ALA A 76 -31.83 26.26 -8.64
C ALA A 76 -32.17 27.74 -8.89
N ILE A 77 -31.50 28.39 -9.84
CA ILE A 77 -31.81 29.78 -10.23
C ILE A 77 -33.22 29.89 -10.85
N ASN A 78 -33.58 28.97 -11.76
CA ASN A 78 -34.89 28.98 -12.40
C ASN A 78 -36.04 28.86 -11.38
N ASN A 79 -35.84 28.09 -10.33
CA ASN A 79 -36.87 27.83 -9.31
C ASN A 79 -36.76 28.74 -8.09
N ASN A 80 -35.82 29.70 -8.08
CA ASN A 80 -35.45 30.51 -6.92
C ASN A 80 -35.29 29.66 -5.65
N GLU A 81 -34.60 28.53 -5.79
CA GLU A 81 -34.42 27.55 -4.73
C GLU A 81 -33.44 28.07 -3.68
N ARG A 82 -33.83 27.98 -2.40
CA ARG A 82 -32.93 28.27 -1.29
C ARG A 82 -32.03 27.07 -1.03
N CYS A 83 -30.76 27.38 -0.77
CA CYS A 83 -29.70 26.41 -0.61
C CYS A 83 -28.87 26.69 0.65
N THR A 84 -28.23 25.65 1.17
CA THR A 84 -27.15 25.76 2.14
C THR A 84 -25.85 25.42 1.44
N LEU A 85 -24.85 26.30 1.53
CA LEU A 85 -23.53 26.11 0.94
C LEU A 85 -22.46 26.10 2.04
N ASP A 86 -21.55 25.15 1.96
CA ASP A 86 -20.42 24.99 2.87
C ASP A 86 -19.12 24.96 2.05
N PHE A 87 -18.36 26.05 2.13
CA PHE A 87 -17.06 26.21 1.51
C PHE A 87 -15.95 25.82 2.49
N THR A 88 -15.16 24.81 2.16
CA THR A 88 -14.02 24.36 2.95
C THR A 88 -12.70 24.67 2.24
N PHE A 89 -11.79 25.34 2.95
CA PHE A 89 -10.50 25.78 2.44
C PHE A 89 -9.36 24.91 2.97
N TYR A 90 -8.50 24.49 2.05
CA TYR A 90 -7.33 23.67 2.33
C TYR A 90 -6.03 24.40 2.05
N ARG A 91 -5.02 24.12 2.87
CA ARG A 91 -3.63 24.55 2.67
C ARG A 91 -2.67 23.41 2.94
N ILE A 92 -1.43 23.54 2.46
CA ILE A 92 -0.33 22.64 2.82
C ILE A 92 0.24 23.09 4.16
N ASN A 93 0.31 22.18 5.13
CA ASN A 93 0.88 22.43 6.44
C ASN A 93 2.41 22.24 6.46
N ARG A 94 3.04 22.51 7.60
CA ARG A 94 4.51 22.40 7.76
C ARG A 94 5.09 21.01 7.48
N TRP A 95 4.26 19.96 7.42
CA TRP A 95 4.68 18.59 7.13
C TRP A 95 4.40 18.18 5.68
N GLY A 96 4.01 19.12 4.80
CA GLY A 96 3.71 18.83 3.40
C GLY A 96 2.35 18.15 3.20
N ARG A 97 1.46 18.16 4.19
CA ARG A 97 0.12 17.52 4.11
C ARG A 97 -0.98 18.57 3.96
N TRP A 98 -2.04 18.20 3.25
CA TRP A 98 -3.27 19.00 3.19
C TRP A 98 -3.97 19.06 4.56
N GLU A 99 -4.33 20.25 4.99
CA GLU A 99 -5.16 20.47 6.18
C GLU A 99 -6.30 21.45 5.88
N LYS A 100 -7.49 21.17 6.43
CA LYS A 100 -8.60 22.12 6.47
C LYS A 100 -8.25 23.23 7.45
N TYR A 101 -8.29 24.48 7.03
CA TYR A 101 -7.91 25.59 7.91
C TYR A 101 -8.97 26.70 8.02
N TYR A 102 -9.85 26.83 7.04
CA TYR A 102 -10.90 27.84 7.03
C TYR A 102 -12.20 27.25 6.46
N GLN A 103 -13.34 27.75 6.92
CA GLN A 103 -14.67 27.32 6.49
C GLN A 103 -15.61 28.53 6.39
N ILE A 104 -16.43 28.58 5.34
CA ILE A 104 -17.53 29.53 5.20
C ILE A 104 -18.82 28.75 4.96
N GLU A 105 -19.75 28.80 5.90
CA GLU A 105 -21.11 28.27 5.75
C GLU A 105 -22.06 29.42 5.46
N VAL A 106 -22.94 29.26 4.46
CA VAL A 106 -24.05 30.17 4.21
C VAL A 106 -25.37 29.41 4.13
N ARG A 107 -26.44 30.01 4.68
CA ARG A 107 -27.79 29.44 4.68
C ARG A 107 -28.79 30.40 4.05
N GLY A 108 -29.89 29.84 3.58
CA GLY A 108 -30.90 30.60 2.82
C GLY A 108 -30.29 31.19 1.55
N ALA A 109 -29.28 30.57 0.97
CA ALA A 109 -28.61 31.10 -0.20
C ALA A 109 -29.49 30.95 -1.44
N SER A 110 -29.60 32.00 -2.25
CA SER A 110 -30.29 31.97 -3.55
C SER A 110 -29.29 32.34 -4.65
N VAL A 111 -29.32 31.58 -5.75
CA VAL A 111 -28.48 31.88 -6.92
C VAL A 111 -29.07 33.10 -7.63
N THR A 112 -28.29 34.18 -7.71
CA THR A 112 -28.72 35.45 -8.31
C THR A 112 -28.18 35.65 -9.71
N ALA A 113 -27.03 35.05 -10.03
CA ALA A 113 -26.49 35.03 -11.38
C ALA A 113 -25.73 33.72 -11.62
N TRP A 114 -25.86 33.19 -12.84
CA TRP A 114 -25.10 32.07 -13.34
C TRP A 114 -24.69 32.40 -14.78
N TRP A 115 -23.42 32.21 -15.11
CA TRP A 115 -22.99 32.19 -16.50
C TRP A 115 -21.85 31.21 -16.70
N MET A 116 -21.74 30.70 -17.92
CA MET A 116 -20.72 29.76 -18.35
C MET A 116 -19.77 30.45 -19.33
N GLN A 117 -18.49 30.19 -19.20
CA GLN A 117 -17.45 30.66 -20.10
C GLN A 117 -16.59 29.48 -20.58
N ILE A 118 -16.56 29.27 -21.90
CA ILE A 118 -15.74 28.25 -22.54
C ILE A 118 -14.67 28.97 -23.37
N ARG A 119 -13.40 28.71 -23.06
CA ARG A 119 -12.24 29.21 -23.84
C ARG A 119 -11.64 28.06 -24.63
N LEU A 120 -11.16 28.34 -25.86
CA LEU A 120 -10.49 27.34 -26.70
C LEU A 120 -9.20 26.83 -26.06
N ASP A 121 -8.56 27.68 -25.25
CA ASP A 121 -7.37 27.46 -24.46
C ASP A 121 -7.69 27.62 -22.96
N GLY A 122 -8.29 26.60 -22.35
CA GLY A 122 -8.54 26.61 -20.92
C GLY A 122 -9.54 25.57 -20.44
N ILE A 123 -9.83 25.63 -19.15
CA ILE A 123 -10.91 24.85 -18.53
C ILE A 123 -12.20 25.64 -18.73
N ALA A 124 -13.28 24.94 -19.11
CA ALA A 124 -14.61 25.53 -19.13
C ALA A 124 -15.05 25.86 -17.70
N GLU A 125 -15.44 27.11 -17.47
CA GLU A 125 -15.70 27.69 -16.16
C GLU A 125 -17.16 28.14 -16.03
N GLU A 126 -17.70 28.02 -14.84
CA GLU A 126 -19.00 28.57 -14.45
C GLU A 126 -18.77 29.56 -13.32
N LEU A 127 -19.40 30.73 -13.44
CA LEU A 127 -19.34 31.77 -12.44
C LEU A 127 -20.73 31.97 -11.85
N ILE A 128 -20.79 31.86 -10.53
CA ILE A 128 -22.03 31.81 -9.78
C ILE A 128 -22.00 32.91 -8.73
N THR A 129 -23.05 33.70 -8.69
CA THR A 129 -23.28 34.70 -7.65
C THR A 129 -24.47 34.25 -6.81
N ILE A 130 -24.30 34.31 -5.49
CA ILE A 130 -25.35 34.01 -4.53
C ILE A 130 -25.58 35.17 -3.56
N ASN A 131 -26.84 35.37 -3.21
CA ASN A 131 -27.21 36.08 -1.98
C ASN A 131 -27.48 35.05 -0.89
N TYR A 132 -27.43 35.46 0.37
CA TYR A 132 -27.63 34.58 1.52
C TYR A 132 -28.30 35.35 2.65
N ASP A 133 -28.95 34.59 3.52
CA ASP A 133 -29.68 35.12 4.67
C ASP A 133 -28.82 35.00 5.94
N TYR A 134 -27.88 34.06 5.96
CA TYR A 134 -26.94 33.85 7.06
C TYR A 134 -25.56 33.46 6.52
N ILE A 135 -24.50 33.92 7.18
CA ILE A 135 -23.12 33.53 6.94
C ILE A 135 -22.40 33.23 8.26
N CYS A 136 -21.56 32.19 8.25
CA CYS A 136 -20.65 31.83 9.32
C CYS A 136 -19.27 31.55 8.74
N SER A 137 -18.24 32.22 9.22
CA SER A 137 -16.85 32.03 8.81
C SER A 137 -16.00 31.61 10.00
N LYS A 138 -15.25 30.51 9.86
CA LYS A 138 -14.44 29.93 10.95
C LYS A 138 -13.01 29.69 10.49
N HIS A 139 -12.03 30.14 11.27
CA HIS A 139 -10.65 29.71 11.13
C HIS A 139 -10.39 28.51 12.06
N LEU A 140 -10.44 27.30 11.50
CA LEU A 140 -10.48 26.03 12.23
C LEU A 140 -9.23 25.78 13.09
N ILE A 141 -8.06 26.24 12.63
CA ILE A 141 -6.79 26.01 13.35
C ILE A 141 -6.53 27.05 14.45
N ALA A 142 -7.10 28.25 14.30
CA ALA A 142 -6.90 29.36 15.23
C ALA A 142 -8.13 29.59 16.13
N ASN A 143 -9.18 28.81 15.91
CA ASN A 143 -10.43 28.81 16.66
C ASN A 143 -11.10 30.19 16.76
N THR A 144 -11.07 30.97 15.68
CA THR A 144 -11.81 32.23 15.56
C THR A 144 -13.01 32.08 14.65
N GLU A 145 -14.10 32.77 14.99
CA GLU A 145 -15.38 32.68 14.30
C GLU A 145 -16.02 34.06 14.13
N TYR A 146 -16.68 34.26 13.00
CA TYR A 146 -17.60 35.36 12.73
C TYR A 146 -18.90 34.78 12.18
N ASN A 147 -20.04 35.29 12.63
CA ASN A 147 -21.33 34.94 12.05
C ASN A 147 -22.25 36.17 11.96
N ALA A 148 -23.17 36.17 11.00
CA ALA A 148 -24.16 37.22 10.81
C ALA A 148 -25.44 36.65 10.20
N LEU A 149 -26.57 36.96 10.85
CA LEU A 149 -27.92 36.73 10.34
C LEU A 149 -28.44 38.04 9.74
N LEU A 150 -28.67 38.04 8.42
CA LEU A 150 -29.05 39.22 7.65
C LEU A 150 -30.57 39.42 7.58
N THR A 151 -31.33 38.33 7.69
CA THR A 151 -32.80 38.34 7.69
C THR A 151 -33.33 37.62 8.95
N PRO A 152 -33.41 38.32 10.10
CA PRO A 152 -33.89 37.74 11.36
C PRO A 152 -35.28 37.11 11.27
N GLU A 153 -36.14 37.60 10.38
CA GLU A 153 -37.45 37.03 10.10
C GLU A 153 -37.43 35.58 9.60
N ASN A 154 -36.32 35.14 9.00
CA ASN A 154 -36.15 33.78 8.47
C ASN A 154 -35.48 32.82 9.47
N ASP A 155 -35.17 33.26 10.70
CA ASP A 155 -34.38 32.49 11.68
C ASP A 155 -34.92 31.06 11.90
N ASN A 156 -36.23 30.91 12.11
CA ASN A 156 -36.86 29.61 12.32
C ASN A 156 -36.80 28.67 11.10
N GLN A 157 -36.68 29.22 9.88
CA GLN A 157 -36.50 28.43 8.66
C GLN A 157 -35.03 28.03 8.47
N LEU A 158 -34.08 28.91 8.82
CA LEU A 158 -32.65 28.69 8.67
C LEU A 158 -32.05 27.81 9.79
N PHE A 159 -32.70 27.84 10.96
CA PHE A 159 -32.34 27.12 12.17
C PHE A 159 -33.57 26.42 12.75
N PRO A 160 -34.19 25.46 12.02
CA PRO A 160 -35.38 24.77 12.51
C PRO A 160 -35.06 24.12 13.86
N ALA A 161 -35.92 24.35 14.86
CA ALA A 161 -35.82 23.71 16.17
C ALA A 161 -35.71 22.20 15.95
N THR A 162 -34.59 21.61 16.35
CA THR A 162 -34.35 20.18 16.21
C THR A 162 -35.41 19.43 17.01
N LEU A 163 -36.48 18.96 16.35
CA LEU A 163 -36.98 17.62 16.64
C LEU A 163 -35.74 16.71 16.65
N PRO A 164 -35.62 15.73 17.56
CA PRO A 164 -34.52 14.78 17.47
C PRO A 164 -34.56 14.29 16.04
N ALA A 165 -33.52 14.61 15.28
CA ALA A 165 -33.44 14.15 13.91
C ALA A 165 -33.80 12.68 14.02
N VAL A 166 -34.85 12.23 13.31
CA VAL A 166 -34.90 10.83 12.96
C VAL A 166 -33.53 10.66 12.35
N LYS A 167 -32.61 10.02 13.09
CA LYS A 167 -31.30 9.71 12.58
C LYS A 167 -31.69 8.93 11.34
N LYS A 168 -31.58 9.53 10.16
CA LYS A 168 -31.34 8.76 8.94
C LYS A 168 -30.31 7.75 9.43
N PRO A 169 -30.60 6.43 9.40
CA PRO A 169 -29.70 5.44 9.97
C PRO A 169 -28.33 5.87 9.51
N ALA A 170 -27.45 6.19 10.49
CA ALA A 170 -26.20 6.87 10.20
C ALA A 170 -25.64 6.16 8.97
N PRO A 171 -25.35 6.86 7.85
CA PRO A 171 -24.87 6.19 6.64
C PRO A 171 -23.82 5.22 7.13
N PRO A 172 -23.99 3.91 6.85
CA PRO A 172 -23.33 2.85 7.60
C PRO A 172 -21.89 3.27 7.77
N ILE A 173 -21.43 3.45 9.02
CA ILE A 173 -20.12 4.06 9.32
C ILE A 173 -19.16 3.50 8.28
N LYS A 174 -18.74 4.32 7.31
CA LYS A 174 -17.93 3.84 6.19
C LYS A 174 -16.67 3.32 6.86
N LYS A 175 -16.61 1.99 6.99
CA LYS A 175 -15.49 1.36 7.66
C LYS A 175 -14.27 1.79 6.89
N ARG A 176 -13.28 2.37 7.58
CA ARG A 176 -12.08 2.82 6.91
C ARG A 176 -11.44 1.58 6.27
N GLU A 177 -11.33 1.66 4.95
CA GLU A 177 -10.80 0.57 4.14
C GLU A 177 -9.29 0.49 4.32
N ILE A 178 -8.81 -0.72 4.56
CA ILE A 178 -7.41 -1.01 4.77
C ILE A 178 -6.92 -2.03 3.74
N THR A 179 -5.79 -1.71 3.12
CA THR A 179 -4.99 -2.67 2.37
C THR A 179 -3.85 -3.17 3.24
N LEU A 180 -3.71 -4.49 3.34
CA LEU A 180 -2.63 -5.11 4.08
C LEU A 180 -1.64 -5.76 3.11
N THR A 181 -0.42 -5.26 3.04
CA THR A 181 0.63 -5.83 2.20
C THR A 181 1.64 -6.60 3.04
N ILE A 182 1.89 -7.85 2.70
CA ILE A 182 2.84 -8.71 3.40
C ILE A 182 4.06 -8.92 2.51
N GLY A 183 5.20 -8.42 2.95
CA GLY A 183 6.50 -8.74 2.37
C GLY A 183 6.90 -10.16 2.73
N VAL A 184 7.08 -11.03 1.74
CA VAL A 184 7.49 -12.43 1.91
C VAL A 184 8.89 -12.60 1.33
N PHE A 185 9.87 -12.87 2.19
CA PHE A 185 11.28 -12.87 1.83
C PHE A 185 11.87 -14.28 1.91
N PHE A 186 12.19 -14.89 0.75
CA PHE A 186 12.78 -16.22 0.64
C PHE A 186 14.28 -16.16 0.36
N ASP A 187 15.10 -16.59 1.31
CA ASP A 187 16.56 -16.50 1.17
C ASP A 187 17.15 -17.58 0.24
N GLY A 188 18.41 -17.38 -0.19
CA GLY A 188 19.12 -18.29 -1.10
C GLY A 188 19.49 -19.64 -0.47
N THR A 189 19.79 -20.66 -1.29
CA THR A 189 20.22 -21.98 -0.76
C THR A 189 21.40 -21.82 0.19
N GLY A 190 21.32 -22.49 1.35
CA GLY A 190 22.38 -22.43 2.33
C GLY A 190 22.50 -21.07 3.03
N ASN A 191 21.62 -20.11 2.79
CA ASN A 191 21.64 -18.84 3.51
C ASN A 191 20.60 -18.85 4.64
N ASN A 192 21.05 -18.49 5.85
CA ASN A 192 20.19 -18.45 7.02
C ASN A 192 20.61 -17.29 7.94
N LEU A 193 19.73 -16.29 8.04
CA LEU A 193 19.92 -15.13 8.89
C LEU A 193 20.29 -15.49 10.33
N LEU A 194 19.55 -16.39 10.98
CA LEU A 194 19.78 -16.68 12.40
C LEU A 194 21.10 -17.43 12.61
N ASN A 195 21.46 -18.31 11.68
CA ASN A 195 22.73 -19.03 11.73
C ASN A 195 23.91 -18.07 11.52
N THR A 196 23.82 -17.18 10.52
CA THR A 196 24.82 -16.11 10.31
C THR A 196 24.94 -15.19 11.53
N ASN A 197 23.81 -14.76 12.12
CA ASN A 197 23.82 -13.94 13.34
C ASN A 197 24.53 -14.64 14.50
N LEU A 198 24.25 -15.95 14.69
CA LEU A 198 24.85 -16.73 15.76
C LEU A 198 26.37 -16.83 15.57
N ARG A 199 26.85 -17.06 14.35
CA ARG A 199 28.29 -16.98 14.05
C ARG A 199 28.83 -15.59 14.37
N MET A 200 28.22 -14.52 13.84
CA MET A 200 28.73 -13.16 14.03
C MET A 200 28.79 -12.75 15.50
N GLN A 201 27.88 -13.26 16.33
CA GLN A 201 27.88 -13.02 17.78
C GLN A 201 28.98 -13.78 18.52
N LYS A 202 29.23 -15.05 18.15
CA LYS A 202 30.14 -15.95 18.89
C LYS A 202 31.56 -15.98 18.35
N CYS A 203 31.73 -15.73 17.06
CA CYS A 203 32.94 -15.93 16.29
C CYS A 203 33.35 -14.61 15.62
N ASN A 204 33.83 -13.66 16.44
CA ASN A 204 34.27 -12.35 15.97
C ASN A 204 35.80 -12.24 16.05
N PRO A 205 36.54 -12.46 14.95
CA PRO A 205 37.98 -12.27 14.93
C PRO A 205 38.33 -10.77 14.94
N GLU A 206 39.48 -10.41 15.50
CA GLU A 206 40.09 -9.11 15.19
C GLU A 206 40.42 -9.09 13.69
N SER A 207 39.74 -8.24 12.92
CA SER A 207 39.77 -8.25 11.45
C SER A 207 41.04 -7.63 10.86
N TYR A 208 41.96 -7.12 11.68
CA TYR A 208 43.15 -6.42 11.19
C TYR A 208 44.19 -7.41 10.64
N GLY A 209 44.34 -7.45 9.32
CA GLY A 209 45.41 -8.19 8.63
C GLY A 209 45.10 -9.65 8.28
N LEU A 210 43.85 -10.12 8.47
CA LEU A 210 43.42 -11.45 8.00
C LEU A 210 42.85 -11.35 6.58
N ASP A 211 43.27 -12.27 5.70
CA ASP A 211 42.65 -12.45 4.39
C ASP A 211 41.33 -13.26 4.49
N ALA A 212 40.55 -13.29 3.40
CA ALA A 212 39.26 -13.96 3.36
C ALA A 212 39.35 -15.44 3.76
N ARG A 213 40.41 -16.14 3.33
CA ARG A 213 40.63 -17.55 3.64
C ARG A 213 40.88 -17.77 5.12
N ALA A 214 41.73 -16.96 5.74
CA ALA A 214 42.03 -17.04 7.17
C ALA A 214 40.78 -16.76 8.02
N LEU A 215 39.92 -15.84 7.58
CA LEU A 215 38.63 -15.55 8.22
C LEU A 215 37.65 -16.73 8.12
N THR A 216 37.59 -17.42 6.97
CA THR A 216 36.78 -18.63 6.81
C THR A 216 37.27 -19.76 7.72
N GLU A 217 38.58 -20.04 7.74
CA GLU A 217 39.18 -21.09 8.58
C GLU A 217 39.03 -20.78 10.08
N PHE A 218 39.11 -19.51 10.48
CA PHE A 218 38.78 -19.08 11.84
C PHE A 218 37.31 -19.37 12.17
N SER A 219 36.38 -18.92 11.31
CA SER A 219 34.94 -19.07 11.51
C SER A 219 34.54 -20.54 11.62
N GLN A 220 35.10 -21.41 10.76
CA GLN A 220 34.90 -22.86 10.82
C GLN A 220 35.35 -23.46 12.15
N ARG A 221 36.58 -23.15 12.58
CA ARG A 221 37.12 -23.66 13.86
C ARG A 221 36.33 -23.17 15.06
N CYS A 222 35.86 -21.93 15.02
CA CYS A 222 35.04 -21.37 16.08
C CYS A 222 33.67 -22.07 16.15
N MET A 223 32.96 -22.19 15.03
CA MET A 223 31.66 -22.86 14.98
C MET A 223 31.74 -24.34 15.35
N LYS A 224 32.86 -25.01 15.03
CA LYS A 224 33.16 -26.36 15.51
C LYS A 224 33.18 -26.47 17.03
N LYS A 225 33.74 -25.48 17.74
CA LYS A 225 33.71 -25.44 19.22
C LYS A 225 32.30 -25.24 19.76
N GLU A 226 31.44 -24.59 19.00
CA GLU A 226 30.02 -24.38 19.33
C GLU A 226 29.14 -25.60 18.99
N GLY A 227 29.73 -26.70 18.51
CA GLY A 227 29.03 -27.95 18.22
C GLY A 227 28.56 -28.11 16.77
N PHE A 228 28.98 -27.23 15.85
CA PHE A 228 28.62 -27.30 14.44
C PHE A 228 29.87 -27.60 13.60
N ASP A 229 29.97 -28.79 13.00
CA ASP A 229 31.17 -29.28 12.28
C ASP A 229 30.85 -29.81 10.88
N GLY A 230 31.86 -29.86 10.02
CA GLY A 230 31.75 -30.43 8.68
C GLY A 230 30.95 -29.58 7.69
N ILE A 231 30.26 -30.24 6.75
CA ILE A 231 29.51 -29.57 5.66
C ILE A 231 28.18 -28.96 6.16
N GLU A 232 27.75 -29.36 7.36
CA GLU A 232 26.48 -28.92 7.98
C GLU A 232 26.54 -27.49 8.56
N VAL A 233 27.71 -26.84 8.54
CA VAL A 233 27.93 -25.48 9.06
C VAL A 233 27.85 -24.39 7.98
N GLY A 234 27.60 -24.75 6.72
CA GLY A 234 27.70 -23.85 5.57
C GLY A 234 26.97 -22.52 5.76
N SER A 235 25.72 -22.55 6.20
CA SER A 235 24.88 -21.38 6.40
C SER A 235 25.33 -20.44 7.51
N TYR A 236 26.07 -20.96 8.49
CA TYR A 236 26.70 -20.15 9.51
C TYR A 236 27.85 -19.34 8.93
N LEU A 237 28.61 -19.90 7.97
CA LEU A 237 29.81 -19.27 7.38
C LEU A 237 29.49 -18.22 6.31
N ASN A 238 28.30 -18.27 5.73
CA ASN A 238 27.86 -17.27 4.75
C ASN A 238 27.68 -15.88 5.39
N TYR A 239 27.48 -14.89 4.53
CA TYR A 239 27.11 -13.53 4.91
C TYR A 239 25.66 -13.20 4.55
N TYR A 240 25.23 -11.99 4.86
CA TYR A 240 23.87 -11.54 4.57
C TYR A 240 23.63 -11.37 3.07
N THR A 241 22.50 -11.89 2.59
CA THR A 241 22.03 -11.72 1.22
C THR A 241 21.25 -10.42 1.04
N ASN A 242 20.99 -10.03 -0.20
CA ASN A 242 20.11 -8.91 -0.52
C ASN A 242 18.67 -9.15 -0.06
N ILE A 243 18.22 -10.41 0.09
CA ILE A 243 16.92 -10.73 0.69
C ILE A 243 16.89 -10.32 2.15
N ARG A 244 17.98 -10.56 2.88
CA ARG A 244 18.14 -10.10 4.26
C ARG A 244 18.10 -8.58 4.38
N TRP A 245 18.79 -7.87 3.50
CA TRP A 245 18.83 -6.40 3.49
C TRP A 245 17.48 -5.79 3.10
N LEU A 246 16.82 -6.33 2.08
CA LEU A 246 15.46 -5.92 1.72
C LEU A 246 14.48 -6.16 2.86
N TYR A 247 14.58 -7.29 3.57
CA TYR A 247 13.77 -7.55 4.75
C TYR A 247 13.99 -6.50 5.85
N ASP A 248 15.21 -6.02 6.08
CA ASP A 248 15.46 -4.92 7.04
C ASP A 248 14.80 -3.62 6.59
N LEU A 249 15.04 -3.23 5.34
CA LEU A 249 14.56 -1.98 4.75
C LEU A 249 13.04 -1.95 4.56
N TYR A 250 12.40 -3.12 4.46
CA TYR A 250 10.96 -3.21 4.26
C TYR A 250 10.21 -2.67 5.48
N HIS A 251 9.31 -1.72 5.22
CA HIS A 251 8.53 -1.07 6.25
C HIS A 251 7.62 -2.07 6.99
N ASN A 252 7.46 -1.90 8.31
CA ASN A 252 6.71 -2.82 9.13
C ASN A 252 5.80 -2.07 10.13
N ASN A 253 4.52 -1.98 9.80
CA ASN A 253 3.49 -1.33 10.60
C ASN A 253 2.88 -2.32 11.60
N LEU A 254 3.50 -2.43 12.77
CA LEU A 254 2.99 -3.28 13.85
C LEU A 254 1.85 -2.63 14.64
N GLU A 255 1.68 -1.31 14.53
CA GLU A 255 0.67 -0.53 15.26
C GLU A 255 -0.38 0.08 14.34
N ILE A 256 -1.64 -0.09 14.71
CA ILE A 256 -2.78 0.45 13.98
C ILE A 256 -3.01 1.89 14.41
N THR A 257 -2.57 2.83 13.58
CA THR A 257 -2.85 4.26 13.78
C THR A 257 -4.06 4.71 12.98
N ASN A 258 -4.79 5.73 13.46
CA ASN A 258 -6.02 6.23 12.82
C ASN A 258 -5.81 6.91 11.45
N ASN A 259 -4.56 7.06 10.99
CA ASN A 259 -4.22 7.87 9.82
C ASN A 259 -3.75 7.05 8.60
N LEU A 260 -3.49 5.75 8.74
CA LEU A 260 -3.01 4.89 7.66
C LEU A 260 -4.13 4.04 7.04
N SER A 261 -4.22 4.04 5.71
CA SER A 261 -5.10 3.12 4.96
C SER A 261 -4.34 1.93 4.38
N ASP A 262 -3.01 1.99 4.36
CA ASP A 262 -2.13 0.94 3.88
C ASP A 262 -1.18 0.54 5.00
N TYR A 263 -1.12 -0.77 5.27
CA TYR A 263 -0.25 -1.35 6.28
C TYR A 263 0.67 -2.36 5.63
N GLN A 264 1.93 -2.33 6.03
CA GLN A 264 2.94 -3.29 5.58
C GLN A 264 3.37 -4.18 6.74
N LEU A 265 3.38 -5.48 6.51
CA LEU A 265 3.92 -6.51 7.40
C LEU A 265 5.03 -7.24 6.66
N LYS A 266 5.88 -7.97 7.38
CA LYS A 266 6.95 -8.76 6.75
C LYS A 266 7.19 -10.08 7.46
N ILE A 267 7.57 -11.09 6.67
CA ILE A 267 8.03 -12.40 7.14
C ILE A 267 9.32 -12.78 6.42
N TYR A 268 10.21 -13.47 7.12
CA TYR A 268 11.46 -13.98 6.57
C TYR A 268 11.45 -15.49 6.59
N VAL A 269 11.82 -16.11 5.48
CA VAL A 269 11.94 -17.56 5.33
C VAL A 269 13.38 -17.87 4.96
N GLU A 270 14.03 -18.65 5.81
CA GLU A 270 15.41 -19.06 5.58
C GLU A 270 15.57 -19.92 4.33
N GLY A 271 16.81 -19.99 3.84
CA GLY A 271 17.17 -20.62 2.59
C GLY A 271 16.92 -22.11 2.55
N VAL A 272 16.67 -22.60 1.34
CA VAL A 272 16.57 -24.04 1.04
C VAL A 272 17.82 -24.76 1.58
N GLY A 273 17.59 -25.90 2.25
CA GLY A 273 18.64 -26.69 2.88
C GLY A 273 19.11 -26.20 4.25
N THR A 274 18.46 -25.21 4.86
CA THR A 274 18.81 -24.70 6.20
C THR A 274 17.61 -24.69 7.13
N GLU A 275 17.85 -24.73 8.45
CA GLU A 275 16.85 -24.43 9.47
C GLU A 275 17.47 -23.57 10.57
N ASN A 276 16.65 -22.74 11.20
CA ASN A 276 17.10 -21.82 12.25
C ASN A 276 17.73 -22.56 13.43
N ASN A 277 18.99 -22.22 13.72
CA ASN A 277 19.80 -22.78 14.79
C ASN A 277 20.01 -24.30 14.71
N LYS A 278 19.89 -24.89 13.51
CA LYS A 278 20.14 -26.32 13.26
C LYS A 278 21.22 -26.51 12.20
N ALA A 279 21.77 -27.71 12.18
CA ALA A 279 22.65 -28.20 11.12
C ALA A 279 21.97 -28.11 9.74
N ASP A 280 22.76 -27.76 8.73
CA ASP A 280 22.30 -27.71 7.35
C ASP A 280 22.01 -29.10 6.76
N SER A 281 21.02 -29.17 5.88
CA SER A 281 20.62 -30.42 5.21
C SER A 281 21.19 -30.49 3.80
N LEU A 282 22.22 -31.31 3.61
CA LEU A 282 22.78 -31.64 2.29
C LEU A 282 21.72 -32.18 1.32
N LEU A 283 20.87 -33.09 1.80
CA LEU A 283 19.76 -33.63 1.04
C LEU A 283 18.76 -32.53 0.66
N GLY A 284 18.49 -31.58 1.55
CA GLY A 284 17.62 -30.43 1.26
C GLY A 284 18.22 -29.40 0.29
N MET A 285 19.54 -29.23 0.32
CA MET A 285 20.25 -28.37 -0.63
C MET A 285 20.27 -28.95 -2.04
N GLY A 286 20.21 -30.28 -2.21
CA GLY A 286 20.27 -30.96 -3.51
C GLY A 286 18.90 -31.40 -4.06
N LEU A 287 17.97 -31.80 -3.19
CA LEU A 287 16.65 -32.31 -3.56
C LEU A 287 15.58 -31.28 -3.20
N GLY A 288 15.02 -30.63 -4.23
CA GLY A 288 14.08 -29.51 -4.07
C GLY A 288 12.74 -29.84 -3.38
N ASN A 289 12.47 -31.11 -3.04
CA ASN A 289 11.19 -31.59 -2.50
C ASN A 289 11.28 -32.29 -1.12
N ASN A 290 12.39 -32.14 -0.39
CA ASN A 290 12.51 -32.66 0.98
C ASN A 290 12.02 -31.63 2.02
N ASP A 291 12.09 -31.97 3.31
CA ASP A 291 11.61 -31.16 4.45
C ASP A 291 12.18 -29.73 4.52
N THR A 292 13.27 -29.44 3.82
CA THR A 292 13.89 -28.10 3.71
C THR A 292 13.96 -27.57 2.27
N GLY A 293 13.26 -28.23 1.33
CA GLY A 293 13.16 -27.90 -0.09
C GLY A 293 12.26 -26.71 -0.40
N VAL A 294 12.09 -26.40 -1.69
CA VAL A 294 11.33 -25.24 -2.18
C VAL A 294 9.88 -25.26 -1.69
N ILE A 295 9.21 -26.41 -1.79
CA ILE A 295 7.80 -26.56 -1.38
C ILE A 295 7.67 -26.37 0.13
N ALA A 296 8.51 -27.03 0.91
CA ALA A 296 8.53 -26.89 2.37
C ALA A 296 8.76 -25.43 2.82
N LYS A 297 9.65 -24.68 2.14
CA LYS A 297 9.81 -23.24 2.40
C LYS A 297 8.56 -22.45 2.09
N THR A 298 7.84 -22.75 1.00
CA THR A 298 6.57 -22.08 0.73
C THR A 298 5.46 -22.45 1.72
N ASP A 299 5.39 -23.69 2.20
CA ASP A 299 4.44 -24.09 3.25
C ASP A 299 4.73 -23.36 4.57
N LYS A 300 6.02 -23.24 4.93
CA LYS A 300 6.46 -22.42 6.06
C LYS A 300 6.09 -20.95 5.88
N ALA A 301 6.19 -20.41 4.67
CA ALA A 301 5.75 -19.05 4.39
C ALA A 301 4.24 -18.87 4.61
N VAL A 302 3.41 -19.83 4.19
CA VAL A 302 1.96 -19.81 4.44
C VAL A 302 1.66 -19.82 5.94
N GLU A 303 2.37 -20.61 6.73
CA GLU A 303 2.25 -20.61 8.19
C GLU A 303 2.61 -19.23 8.78
N PHE A 304 3.74 -18.66 8.38
CA PHE A 304 4.20 -17.35 8.86
C PHE A 304 3.26 -16.22 8.46
N VAL A 305 2.70 -16.26 7.24
CA VAL A 305 1.64 -15.34 6.80
C VAL A 305 0.45 -15.42 7.76
N ASN A 306 -0.01 -16.63 8.09
CA ASN A 306 -1.13 -16.78 9.02
C ASN A 306 -0.81 -16.26 10.42
N VAL A 307 0.41 -16.48 10.92
CA VAL A 307 0.85 -15.97 12.23
C VAL A 307 0.89 -14.44 12.25
N VAL A 308 1.51 -13.80 11.26
CA VAL A 308 1.65 -12.34 11.23
C VAL A 308 0.29 -11.66 11.06
N LEU A 309 -0.58 -12.24 10.22
CA LEU A 309 -1.95 -11.79 10.04
C LEU A 309 -2.77 -11.91 11.33
N ARG A 310 -2.70 -13.04 12.04
CA ARG A 310 -3.38 -13.23 13.34
C ARG A 310 -2.91 -12.20 14.36
N ARG A 311 -1.60 -11.97 14.46
CA ARG A 311 -1.03 -10.96 15.37
C ARG A 311 -1.52 -9.56 15.05
N PHE A 312 -1.55 -9.19 13.77
CA PHE A 312 -2.05 -7.89 13.34
C PHE A 312 -3.54 -7.71 13.67
N ILE A 313 -4.34 -8.76 13.44
CA ILE A 313 -5.79 -8.72 13.66
C ILE A 313 -6.19 -8.76 15.12
N HIS A 314 -5.35 -9.33 15.99
CA HIS A 314 -5.61 -9.36 17.43
C HIS A 314 -5.86 -7.96 18.00
N ASN A 315 -5.10 -6.96 17.55
CA ASN A 315 -5.21 -5.57 18.00
C ASN A 315 -6.13 -4.71 17.12
N PHE A 316 -6.87 -5.32 16.18
CA PHE A 316 -7.60 -4.61 15.13
C PHE A 316 -9.01 -4.19 15.59
N PRO A 317 -9.39 -2.90 15.53
CA PRO A 317 -10.73 -2.45 15.91
C PRO A 317 -11.76 -2.84 14.82
N LYS A 318 -12.28 -4.06 14.93
CA LYS A 318 -13.17 -4.77 13.98
C LYS A 318 -14.44 -4.00 13.58
N ASP A 319 -14.92 -3.12 14.47
CA ASP A 319 -16.16 -2.39 14.26
C ASP A 319 -15.98 -1.14 13.38
N LYS A 320 -14.74 -0.65 13.22
CA LYS A 320 -14.44 0.61 12.53
C LYS A 320 -13.70 0.45 11.20
N LEU A 321 -13.10 -0.72 10.96
CA LEU A 321 -12.18 -0.94 9.85
C LEU A 321 -12.62 -2.13 9.00
N LEU A 322 -12.45 -2.02 7.68
CA LEU A 322 -12.71 -3.05 6.69
C LEU A 322 -11.40 -3.39 6.01
N ILE A 323 -11.04 -4.68 5.98
CA ILE A 323 -9.85 -5.13 5.25
C ILE A 323 -10.29 -5.33 3.81
N LYS A 324 -9.94 -4.37 2.97
CA LYS A 324 -10.32 -4.34 1.56
C LYS A 324 -9.53 -5.35 0.74
N CYS A 325 -8.25 -5.53 1.08
CA CYS A 325 -7.35 -6.33 0.27
C CYS A 325 -6.18 -6.86 1.12
N VAL A 326 -5.77 -8.10 0.86
CA VAL A 326 -4.46 -8.63 1.25
C VAL A 326 -3.59 -8.69 0.00
N GLN A 327 -2.42 -8.09 0.07
CA GLN A 327 -1.41 -8.06 -0.99
C GLN A 327 -0.13 -8.74 -0.52
N PHE A 328 0.64 -9.26 -1.47
CA PHE A 328 1.97 -9.80 -1.22
C PHE A 328 3.01 -9.08 -2.06
N ASP A 329 4.11 -8.67 -1.43
CA ASP A 329 5.36 -8.36 -2.11
C ASP A 329 6.31 -9.52 -1.84
N VAL A 330 6.61 -10.30 -2.86
CA VAL A 330 7.37 -11.54 -2.73
C VAL A 330 8.77 -11.31 -3.26
N PHE A 331 9.77 -11.66 -2.47
CA PHE A 331 11.17 -11.54 -2.83
C PHE A 331 11.87 -12.87 -2.67
N GLY A 332 12.80 -13.18 -3.59
CA GLY A 332 13.61 -14.37 -3.44
C GLY A 332 14.94 -14.34 -4.19
N PHE A 333 15.93 -15.03 -3.66
CA PHE A 333 17.24 -15.21 -4.28
C PHE A 333 17.52 -16.69 -4.55
N SER A 334 18.10 -17.04 -5.70
CA SER A 334 18.51 -18.42 -6.00
C SER A 334 17.33 -19.40 -5.96
N ARG A 335 17.42 -20.51 -5.22
CA ARG A 335 16.26 -21.38 -4.94
C ARG A 335 15.18 -20.71 -4.09
N GLY A 336 15.52 -19.68 -3.32
CA GLY A 336 14.54 -18.79 -2.71
C GLY A 336 13.73 -18.02 -3.75
N ALA A 337 14.31 -17.67 -4.90
CA ALA A 337 13.56 -17.10 -6.03
C ALA A 337 12.64 -18.15 -6.67
N ALA A 338 13.05 -19.42 -6.74
CA ALA A 338 12.16 -20.51 -7.14
C ALA A 338 10.99 -20.67 -6.16
N ALA A 339 11.23 -20.58 -4.85
CA ALA A 339 10.20 -20.56 -3.83
C ALA A 339 9.27 -19.34 -3.95
N ALA A 340 9.82 -18.16 -4.24
CA ALA A 340 9.05 -16.95 -4.48
C ALA A 340 8.11 -17.11 -5.69
N ARG A 341 8.61 -17.62 -6.82
CA ARG A 341 7.80 -17.92 -8.02
C ARG A 341 6.73 -18.96 -7.72
N HIS A 342 7.08 -20.01 -7.00
CA HIS A 342 6.12 -21.05 -6.61
C HIS A 342 5.04 -20.51 -5.68
N PHE A 343 5.40 -19.73 -4.65
CA PHE A 343 4.45 -19.07 -3.76
C PHE A 343 3.52 -18.11 -4.53
N THR A 344 4.07 -17.34 -5.47
CA THR A 344 3.27 -16.47 -6.35
C THR A 344 2.27 -17.27 -7.19
N ASN A 345 2.66 -18.44 -7.72
CA ASN A 345 1.72 -19.36 -8.37
C ASN A 345 0.66 -19.91 -7.42
N ARG A 346 1.02 -20.27 -6.19
CA ARG A 346 0.06 -20.71 -5.16
C ARG A 346 -0.99 -19.64 -4.87
N VAL A 347 -0.59 -18.36 -4.82
CA VAL A 347 -1.54 -17.24 -4.70
C VAL A 347 -2.42 -17.14 -5.95
N PHE A 348 -1.84 -17.19 -7.15
CA PHE A 348 -2.57 -17.06 -8.42
C PHE A 348 -3.61 -18.19 -8.63
N GLU A 349 -3.23 -19.42 -8.31
CA GLU A 349 -4.04 -20.63 -8.48
C GLU A 349 -5.02 -20.88 -7.32
N ARG A 350 -5.04 -19.98 -6.33
CA ARG A 350 -5.93 -20.03 -5.16
C ARG A 350 -5.71 -21.27 -4.29
N ASP A 351 -4.45 -21.52 -3.93
CA ASP A 351 -4.04 -22.63 -3.07
C ASP A 351 -4.94 -22.75 -1.81
N PRO A 352 -5.52 -23.93 -1.53
CA PRO A 352 -6.44 -24.12 -0.41
C PRO A 352 -5.87 -23.78 0.96
N ALA A 353 -4.56 -23.97 1.20
CA ALA A 353 -3.92 -23.63 2.47
C ALA A 353 -3.91 -22.11 2.70
N LEU A 354 -3.65 -21.33 1.64
CA LEU A 354 -3.75 -19.86 1.69
C LEU A 354 -5.21 -19.40 1.86
N VAL A 355 -6.14 -19.95 1.06
CA VAL A 355 -7.58 -19.63 1.18
C VAL A 355 -8.07 -19.88 2.61
N ASN A 356 -7.81 -21.08 3.13
CA ASN A 356 -8.31 -21.48 4.44
C ASN A 356 -7.63 -20.69 5.56
N GLY A 357 -6.32 -20.45 5.45
CA GLY A 357 -5.57 -19.65 6.42
C GLY A 357 -6.13 -18.23 6.52
N ILE A 358 -6.23 -17.51 5.40
CA ILE A 358 -6.77 -16.15 5.33
C ILE A 358 -8.22 -16.12 5.82
N ARG A 359 -9.07 -17.05 5.37
CA ARG A 359 -10.46 -17.15 5.83
C ARG A 359 -10.55 -17.34 7.34
N GLN A 360 -9.71 -18.19 7.93
CA GLN A 360 -9.70 -18.43 9.37
C GLN A 360 -9.22 -17.20 10.15
N VAL A 361 -8.18 -16.50 9.69
CA VAL A 361 -7.71 -15.26 10.32
C VAL A 361 -8.84 -14.23 10.37
N PHE A 362 -9.54 -14.03 9.25
CA PHE A 362 -10.54 -12.98 9.12
C PHE A 362 -11.98 -13.44 9.40
N ALA A 363 -12.18 -14.66 9.95
CA ALA A 363 -13.52 -15.21 10.20
C ALA A 363 -14.41 -14.28 11.05
N ASN A 364 -13.79 -13.52 11.96
CA ASN A 364 -14.46 -12.56 12.84
C ASN A 364 -14.11 -11.10 12.48
N SER A 365 -13.80 -10.80 11.22
CA SER A 365 -13.41 -9.47 10.76
C SER A 365 -14.04 -9.17 9.41
N ALA A 366 -14.32 -7.89 9.13
CA ALA A 366 -14.83 -7.51 7.83
C ALA A 366 -13.68 -7.60 6.81
N TYR A 367 -13.77 -8.56 5.89
CA TYR A 367 -12.84 -8.77 4.78
C TYR A 367 -13.60 -8.79 3.47
N SER A 368 -13.21 -7.96 2.50
CA SER A 368 -13.83 -7.88 1.17
C SER A 368 -12.86 -8.14 0.02
N GLY A 369 -11.63 -8.56 0.32
CA GLY A 369 -10.60 -8.87 -0.67
C GLY A 369 -10.74 -10.25 -1.30
N LYS A 370 -9.87 -10.55 -2.27
CA LYS A 370 -9.79 -11.89 -2.88
C LYS A 370 -9.48 -12.95 -1.83
N PRO A 371 -10.07 -14.16 -1.87
CA PRO A 371 -9.88 -15.18 -0.83
C PRO A 371 -8.41 -15.57 -0.53
N VAL A 372 -7.53 -15.41 -1.51
CA VAL A 372 -6.08 -15.69 -1.43
C VAL A 372 -5.20 -14.45 -1.42
N GLY A 373 -5.78 -13.25 -1.40
CA GLY A 373 -5.06 -12.00 -1.66
C GLY A 373 -4.62 -11.87 -3.12
N GLU A 374 -3.62 -11.03 -3.36
CA GLU A 374 -3.00 -10.83 -4.68
C GLU A 374 -1.52 -10.47 -4.58
N VAL A 375 -0.71 -10.83 -5.57
CA VAL A 375 0.71 -10.45 -5.60
C VAL A 375 0.84 -9.07 -6.25
N ARG A 376 1.35 -8.10 -5.50
CA ARG A 376 1.62 -6.74 -5.98
C ARG A 376 2.98 -6.67 -6.67
N PHE A 377 4.02 -7.22 -6.05
CA PHE A 377 5.37 -7.22 -6.61
C PHE A 377 6.04 -8.58 -6.41
N LEU A 378 6.73 -9.08 -7.44
CA LEU A 378 7.63 -10.23 -7.36
C LEU A 378 9.05 -9.78 -7.76
N GLY A 379 9.94 -9.66 -6.78
CA GLY A 379 11.34 -9.26 -6.98
C GLY A 379 12.28 -10.44 -6.80
N ILE A 380 12.87 -10.93 -7.88
CA ILE A 380 13.71 -12.13 -7.84
C ILE A 380 15.15 -11.85 -8.27
N PHE A 381 16.08 -12.55 -7.61
CA PHE A 381 17.51 -12.49 -7.88
C PHE A 381 17.96 -13.87 -8.33
N ASP A 382 18.48 -13.93 -9.56
CA ASP A 382 19.17 -15.07 -10.17
C ASP A 382 18.52 -16.43 -9.88
N THR A 383 17.29 -16.62 -10.35
CA THR A 383 16.50 -17.83 -10.09
C THR A 383 17.23 -19.07 -10.58
N VAL A 384 17.52 -19.96 -9.64
CA VAL A 384 18.03 -21.31 -9.90
C VAL A 384 17.04 -22.28 -9.29
N THR A 385 16.59 -23.28 -10.05
CA THR A 385 15.84 -24.39 -9.47
C THR A 385 16.76 -25.54 -9.09
N ALA A 386 17.60 -25.99 -10.02
CA ALA A 386 18.49 -27.15 -9.89
C ALA A 386 17.90 -28.17 -8.90
N VAL A 387 16.69 -28.62 -9.22
CA VAL A 387 15.98 -29.69 -8.52
C VAL A 387 16.37 -30.94 -9.25
N GLY A 388 17.58 -31.44 -8.99
CA GLY A 388 18.00 -32.72 -9.51
C GLY A 388 17.17 -33.81 -8.88
N GLY A 389 16.38 -34.56 -9.65
CA GLY A 389 15.73 -35.75 -9.15
C GLY A 389 16.74 -36.88 -9.01
N VAL A 390 16.61 -37.71 -7.96
CA VAL A 390 17.40 -38.96 -7.86
C VAL A 390 17.19 -39.87 -9.09
N MET A 391 16.06 -39.70 -9.80
CA MET A 391 15.67 -40.43 -11.00
C MET A 391 16.26 -39.87 -12.32
N ASP A 392 16.76 -38.64 -12.34
CA ASP A 392 17.35 -37.98 -13.53
C ASP A 392 18.87 -37.79 -13.46
N GLY A 393 19.50 -38.29 -12.38
CA GLY A 393 20.96 -38.17 -12.20
C GLY A 393 21.42 -36.81 -11.67
N PHE A 394 20.51 -36.04 -11.06
CA PHE A 394 20.72 -34.67 -10.62
C PHE A 394 20.96 -33.66 -11.74
N ASP A 395 20.36 -33.88 -12.92
CA ASP A 395 20.54 -32.95 -14.05
C ASP A 395 19.74 -31.65 -13.83
N PRO A 396 20.39 -30.48 -13.67
CA PRO A 396 19.69 -29.21 -13.48
C PRO A 396 19.18 -28.59 -14.78
N HIS A 397 19.44 -29.20 -15.95
CA HIS A 397 19.18 -28.63 -17.28
C HIS A 397 17.86 -29.08 -17.92
N ASP A 398 17.12 -30.00 -17.31
CA ASP A 398 15.84 -30.43 -17.87
C ASP A 398 14.67 -29.54 -17.41
N SER A 399 13.50 -29.70 -18.04
CA SER A 399 12.28 -28.99 -17.64
C SER A 399 11.61 -29.59 -16.40
N ASN A 400 12.20 -30.63 -15.79
CA ASN A 400 11.59 -31.41 -14.71
C ASN A 400 11.80 -30.74 -13.35
N ASN A 401 11.07 -29.67 -13.11
CA ASN A 401 11.07 -28.97 -11.81
C ASN A 401 10.26 -29.69 -10.72
N LEU A 402 9.95 -30.98 -10.90
CA LEU A 402 9.02 -31.75 -10.08
C LEU A 402 7.68 -30.99 -9.89
N GLN A 403 7.21 -30.82 -8.64
CA GLN A 403 5.99 -30.09 -8.30
C GLN A 403 6.21 -28.56 -8.18
N VAL A 404 7.43 -28.06 -8.36
CA VAL A 404 7.75 -26.62 -8.23
C VAL A 404 7.31 -25.88 -9.49
N LYS A 405 6.34 -24.97 -9.31
CA LYS A 405 5.78 -24.14 -10.39
C LYS A 405 6.58 -22.85 -10.58
N LEU A 406 7.34 -22.77 -11.67
CA LEU A 406 8.13 -21.59 -12.01
C LEU A 406 7.48 -20.65 -13.03
N ALA A 407 6.63 -21.16 -13.92
CA ALA A 407 6.02 -20.33 -14.96
C ALA A 407 5.26 -19.16 -14.33
N LEU A 408 5.40 -17.96 -14.89
CA LEU A 408 4.79 -16.74 -14.37
C LEU A 408 3.78 -16.20 -15.39
N PRO A 409 2.56 -16.76 -15.48
CA PRO A 409 1.61 -16.35 -16.50
C PRO A 409 1.19 -14.87 -16.35
N PRO A 410 0.70 -14.22 -17.41
CA PRO A 410 0.15 -12.87 -17.32
C PRO A 410 -0.90 -12.74 -16.21
N GLY A 411 -0.75 -11.73 -15.36
CA GLY A 411 -1.64 -11.50 -14.21
C GLY A 411 -1.30 -12.28 -12.93
N VAL A 412 -0.22 -13.09 -12.92
CA VAL A 412 0.26 -13.78 -11.70
C VAL A 412 0.68 -12.79 -10.60
N ALA A 413 1.21 -11.63 -10.99
CA ALA A 413 1.54 -10.50 -10.14
C ALA A 413 1.28 -9.18 -10.90
N LYS A 414 1.09 -8.05 -10.19
CA LYS A 414 0.99 -6.74 -10.87
C LYS A 414 2.30 -6.32 -11.51
N HIS A 415 3.41 -6.62 -10.86
CA HIS A 415 4.76 -6.35 -11.34
C HIS A 415 5.70 -7.51 -10.99
N VAL A 416 6.57 -7.85 -11.94
CA VAL A 416 7.66 -8.82 -11.76
C VAL A 416 8.95 -8.14 -12.23
N PHE A 417 10.04 -8.33 -11.48
CA PHE A 417 11.36 -7.87 -11.89
C PHE A 417 12.42 -8.89 -11.48
N HIS A 418 13.29 -9.25 -12.43
CA HIS A 418 14.33 -10.25 -12.22
C HIS A 418 15.72 -9.70 -12.51
N LEU A 419 16.59 -9.71 -11.50
CA LEU A 419 18.02 -9.45 -11.67
C LEU A 419 18.78 -10.75 -11.90
N THR A 420 19.64 -10.82 -12.92
CA THR A 420 20.38 -12.04 -13.28
C THR A 420 21.88 -11.83 -13.31
N ALA A 421 22.64 -12.87 -12.98
CA ALA A 421 24.10 -12.85 -12.97
C ALA A 421 24.66 -13.07 -14.37
N LYS A 422 25.42 -12.10 -14.88
CA LYS A 422 26.04 -12.19 -16.21
C LYS A 422 27.23 -13.16 -16.26
N HIS A 423 27.93 -13.33 -15.13
CA HIS A 423 29.18 -14.09 -15.06
C HIS A 423 29.05 -15.40 -14.26
N GLU A 424 27.82 -15.85 -13.98
CA GLU A 424 27.60 -17.19 -13.41
C GLU A 424 27.74 -18.25 -14.49
N CYS A 425 28.70 -19.15 -14.34
CA CYS A 425 29.07 -20.15 -15.35
C CYS A 425 29.10 -21.59 -14.81
N ARG A 426 28.71 -21.82 -13.54
CA ARG A 426 28.67 -23.15 -12.95
C ARG A 426 27.50 -23.96 -13.48
N TYR A 427 27.76 -25.22 -13.84
CA TYR A 427 26.77 -26.18 -14.34
C TYR A 427 25.52 -26.28 -13.45
N ASN A 428 25.70 -26.33 -12.13
CA ASN A 428 24.60 -26.49 -11.16
C ASN A 428 23.76 -25.22 -10.91
N PHE A 429 24.12 -24.08 -11.53
CA PHE A 429 23.48 -22.77 -11.31
C PHE A 429 22.77 -22.29 -12.58
N CYS A 430 21.91 -23.15 -13.12
CA CYS A 430 21.15 -22.86 -14.32
C CYS A 430 20.09 -21.78 -14.08
N LEU A 431 20.23 -20.66 -14.80
CA LEU A 431 19.29 -19.55 -14.76
C LEU A 431 17.93 -19.97 -15.33
N ASN A 432 16.87 -19.75 -14.54
CA ASN A 432 15.49 -19.83 -14.99
C ASN A 432 14.98 -18.44 -15.35
N SER A 433 15.17 -18.03 -16.60
CA SER A 433 14.82 -16.69 -17.10
C SER A 433 13.31 -16.44 -17.09
N VAL A 434 12.94 -15.16 -16.98
CA VAL A 434 11.56 -14.65 -17.15
C VAL A 434 11.44 -13.66 -18.32
N LYS A 435 12.55 -13.41 -19.04
CA LYS A 435 12.70 -12.34 -20.03
C LYS A 435 11.65 -12.34 -21.14
N GLU A 436 11.09 -13.49 -21.49
CA GLU A 436 10.04 -13.59 -22.51
C GLU A 436 8.72 -12.91 -22.10
N GLN A 437 8.44 -12.84 -20.80
CA GLN A 437 7.14 -12.39 -20.28
C GLN A 437 7.24 -11.20 -19.32
N TRP A 438 8.40 -11.01 -18.68
CA TRP A 438 8.58 -10.04 -17.61
C TRP A 438 9.92 -9.31 -17.72
N PRO A 439 10.01 -8.08 -17.17
CA PRO A 439 11.27 -7.34 -17.08
C PRO A 439 12.38 -8.16 -16.39
N GLU A 440 13.47 -8.36 -17.11
CA GLU A 440 14.68 -9.03 -16.64
C GLU A 440 15.91 -8.18 -17.00
N MET A 441 16.82 -8.00 -16.04
CA MET A 441 18.04 -7.22 -16.20
C MET A 441 19.25 -8.04 -15.76
N SER A 442 20.15 -8.28 -16.71
CA SER A 442 21.43 -8.94 -16.46
C SER A 442 22.47 -7.93 -15.98
N LEU A 443 23.09 -8.21 -14.84
CA LEU A 443 24.09 -7.35 -14.19
C LEU A 443 25.45 -8.07 -14.11
N PRO A 444 26.57 -7.33 -14.14
CA PRO A 444 27.89 -7.92 -13.97
C PRO A 444 28.05 -8.54 -12.57
N GLY A 445 28.58 -9.76 -12.53
CA GLY A 445 28.82 -10.51 -11.29
C GLY A 445 28.42 -11.98 -11.43
N ALA A 446 28.92 -12.80 -10.52
CA ALA A 446 28.48 -14.18 -10.30
C ALA A 446 27.19 -14.22 -9.45
N HIS A 447 26.68 -15.42 -9.17
CA HIS A 447 25.39 -15.62 -8.50
C HIS A 447 25.22 -14.82 -7.19
N ALA A 448 26.21 -14.87 -6.30
CA ALA A 448 26.18 -14.19 -5.01
C ALA A 448 26.63 -12.72 -5.09
N ASP A 449 27.20 -12.25 -6.20
CA ASP A 449 27.39 -10.80 -6.42
C ASP A 449 26.02 -10.11 -6.64
N ILE A 450 25.09 -10.81 -7.28
CA ILE A 450 23.72 -10.31 -7.52
C ILE A 450 22.84 -10.53 -6.28
N GLY A 451 22.90 -11.73 -5.70
CA GLY A 451 22.06 -12.10 -4.56
C GLY A 451 22.59 -11.67 -3.19
N GLY A 452 23.86 -11.30 -3.09
CA GLY A 452 24.59 -11.19 -1.82
C GLY A 452 24.98 -12.56 -1.24
N GLY A 453 25.57 -12.55 -0.05
CA GLY A 453 26.01 -13.76 0.66
C GLY A 453 27.54 -13.93 0.75
N TYR A 454 28.31 -13.14 0.00
CA TYR A 454 29.76 -13.04 0.16
C TYR A 454 30.15 -12.27 1.41
N ASN A 455 31.22 -12.70 2.08
CA ASN A 455 31.77 -11.95 3.21
C ASN A 455 32.40 -10.63 2.71
N PRO A 456 32.46 -9.59 3.56
CA PRO A 456 33.20 -8.38 3.22
C PRO A 456 34.65 -8.72 2.86
N LEU A 457 35.14 -8.17 1.73
CA LEU A 457 36.50 -8.37 1.17
C LEU A 457 36.76 -9.73 0.48
N GLU A 458 35.71 -10.52 0.24
CA GLU A 458 35.76 -11.75 -0.56
C GLU A 458 35.75 -11.48 -2.07
#